data_AF-A0A2E5GSW9-F1
#
_entry.id   AF-A0A2E5GSW9-F1
#
_cell.length_a   1.000
_cell.length_b   1.000
_cell.length_c   1.000
_cell.angle_alpha   90.00
_cell.angle_beta   90.00
_cell.angle_gamma   90.00
#
_symmetry.space_group_name_H-M   'P 1'
#
loop_
_entity.id
_entity.type
_entity.pdbx_description
1 polymer ?
#
loop_
_entity_poly.entity_id
_entity_poly.type
_entity_poly.pdbx_seq_one_letter_code
_entity_poly.pdbx_strand_id
1 'polypeptide(L)'
;MSHDEQDPRNVDHNEQPRTRVTDHYDQHELGQAEEPEETIKPTFTQTGDYSTPLDESKNTDVPLALPSANMSNMFDVLSDMAKVSVSSDSAQLWKDTLELSLGEDIMPYSKMFAKPFFEERLASEGSDFRQYVDSDSGRLSAVKPRIGKTNPGGTISGEAALLKVNAMLTMGTSVQIPLWHSGMWVSIKAPSEGALIELDERIALEKGKLGRSTRGTAFSHSGVYIRGHLFNFIIDHIYDCNVKDWNEQMLRENILVTDYSLLIWGLSCAVFPKGYPFTRACMSDISECQHVIKETLNIPKLLWTDNSVLSEKQRTHMAQRSSKVTLERVKWYQEEFTHPNAKALRINAAVSMDLRVPTMLETISSGVRWAEDIERMTEEGLGKDIKYEKRARYMQEQSKLIMLRRYSHWVGRFVIGEGDDAAVVAGNDRETIDKLCEQLSADTDTIKTFRNHMQTFIDNAAFSIVGIPTYTCPSCGGEQKDAHGRSPYLIPLEIEQLFIILVAFKRSKRINERSEVD
;
A
#
# COMPACT_ATOMS: atom_id res chain seq x y z
N MET A 1 86.51 24.24 33.62
CA MET A 1 87.70 24.08 34.49
C MET A 1 87.19 23.64 35.83
N SER A 2 87.87 22.63 36.35
CA SER A 2 87.63 21.84 37.54
C SER A 2 87.69 22.63 38.85
N HIS A 3 87.31 21.91 39.91
CA HIS A 3 87.72 22.02 41.32
C HIS A 3 86.75 22.73 42.24
N ASP A 4 86.42 22.22 43.43
CA ASP A 4 86.70 20.94 44.11
C ASP A 4 85.91 20.99 45.44
N GLU A 5 85.31 19.88 45.88
CA GLU A 5 85.74 19.07 47.06
C GLU A 5 85.63 19.81 48.41
N GLN A 6 85.06 19.29 49.50
CA GLN A 6 85.23 17.99 50.17
C GLN A 6 84.13 17.88 51.27
N ASP A 7 83.37 16.78 51.43
CA ASP A 7 83.68 15.54 52.20
C ASP A 7 83.04 15.56 53.63
N PRO A 8 82.98 14.47 54.44
CA PRO A 8 81.90 13.45 54.46
C PRO A 8 81.37 13.08 55.87
N ARG A 9 80.26 12.32 55.94
CA ARG A 9 80.17 10.96 56.56
C ARG A 9 78.74 10.48 56.85
N ASN A 10 78.42 9.32 56.27
CA ASN A 10 77.74 8.13 56.83
C ASN A 10 76.40 8.31 57.59
N VAL A 11 75.33 7.65 57.13
CA VAL A 11 74.90 6.28 57.53
C VAL A 11 73.66 5.90 56.71
N ASP A 12 73.65 4.63 56.31
CA ASP A 12 72.74 3.90 55.42
C ASP A 12 71.34 3.66 56.04
N HIS A 13 70.26 3.82 55.25
CA HIS A 13 69.02 3.04 55.33
C HIS A 13 68.11 3.33 54.12
N ASN A 14 68.32 2.55 53.06
CA ASN A 14 67.35 1.98 52.12
C ASN A 14 65.88 2.53 52.15
N GLU A 15 65.56 3.47 51.24
CA GLU A 15 64.19 3.72 50.76
C GLU A 15 64.11 3.47 49.26
N GLN A 16 63.29 2.50 48.86
CA GLN A 16 62.78 2.30 47.48
C GLN A 16 61.28 2.63 47.43
N PRO A 17 60.72 2.94 46.25
CA PRO A 17 60.07 4.23 46.02
C PRO A 17 58.56 4.27 46.24
N ARG A 18 58.10 5.49 46.53
CA ARG A 18 56.71 5.98 46.54
C ARG A 18 55.86 5.37 45.41
N THR A 19 54.85 4.62 45.78
CA THR A 19 53.68 4.34 44.94
C THR A 19 52.50 5.20 45.38
N ARG A 20 51.66 5.50 44.39
CA ARG A 20 50.65 6.56 44.32
C ARG A 20 49.68 6.60 45.49
N VAL A 21 49.40 7.83 45.95
CA VAL A 21 48.27 8.16 46.83
C VAL A 21 46.97 7.80 46.10
N THR A 22 46.19 6.93 46.73
CA THR A 22 44.85 6.51 46.34
C THR A 22 43.83 7.49 46.89
N ASP A 23 43.13 8.21 46.01
CA ASP A 23 41.93 8.95 46.38
C ASP A 23 40.71 8.01 46.37
N HIS A 24 40.00 8.02 47.51
CA HIS A 24 38.76 7.33 47.74
C HIS A 24 37.64 7.93 46.89
N TYR A 25 37.03 7.11 46.02
CA TYR A 25 35.69 7.35 45.50
C TYR A 25 34.76 6.22 45.96
N ASP A 26 33.67 6.64 46.60
CA ASP A 26 32.60 5.80 47.13
C ASP A 26 31.98 4.91 46.05
N GLN A 27 31.90 3.62 46.34
CA GLN A 27 31.16 2.63 45.56
C GLN A 27 29.67 2.76 45.91
N HIS A 28 28.93 3.52 45.11
CA HIS A 28 27.49 3.31 44.97
C HIS A 28 27.23 2.49 43.70
N GLU A 29 26.82 1.25 43.94
CA GLU A 29 26.01 0.36 43.12
C GLU A 29 25.90 0.73 41.62
N LEU A 30 26.77 0.10 40.82
CA LEU A 30 26.59 -0.02 39.38
C LEU A 30 25.28 -0.79 39.14
N GLY A 31 24.30 -0.08 38.59
CA GLY A 31 23.05 -0.64 38.10
C GLY A 31 23.32 -1.86 37.22
N GLN A 32 22.44 -2.84 37.37
CA GLN A 32 22.37 -4.02 36.52
C GLN A 32 22.47 -3.58 35.07
N ALA A 33 23.39 -4.18 34.31
CA ALA A 33 23.37 -4.06 32.86
C ALA A 33 22.02 -4.59 32.40
N GLU A 34 21.16 -3.71 31.89
CA GLU A 34 19.96 -4.11 31.17
C GLU A 34 20.42 -5.04 30.05
N GLU A 35 20.00 -6.31 30.11
CA GLU A 35 20.14 -7.22 28.99
C GLU A 35 19.49 -6.54 27.78
N PRO A 36 20.13 -6.55 26.60
CA PRO A 36 19.53 -5.94 25.42
C PRO A 36 18.17 -6.60 25.18
N GLU A 37 17.08 -5.82 25.30
CA GLU A 37 15.74 -6.29 24.99
C GLU A 37 15.76 -6.95 23.61
N GLU A 38 15.40 -8.23 23.57
CA GLU A 38 15.42 -9.03 22.35
C GLU A 38 14.34 -8.49 21.41
N THR A 39 14.71 -7.57 20.52
CA THR A 39 13.80 -6.98 19.52
C THR A 39 13.06 -8.07 18.74
N ILE A 40 11.74 -8.13 18.89
CA ILE A 40 10.90 -9.16 18.27
C ILE A 40 10.70 -8.81 16.80
N LYS A 41 11.37 -9.57 15.91
CA LYS A 41 11.28 -9.35 14.46
C LYS A 41 9.88 -9.67 13.90
N PRO A 42 9.45 -8.97 12.83
CA PRO A 42 8.27 -9.35 12.05
C PRO A 42 8.28 -10.82 11.63
N THR A 43 7.12 -11.48 11.66
CA THR A 43 6.95 -12.85 11.17
C THR A 43 6.01 -12.91 9.96
N PHE A 44 6.28 -13.85 9.04
CA PHE A 44 5.53 -14.02 7.80
C PHE A 44 5.17 -15.50 7.62
N THR A 45 3.87 -15.81 7.58
CA THR A 45 3.36 -17.18 7.39
C THR A 45 2.61 -17.32 6.07
N GLN A 46 3.28 -17.92 5.08
CA GLN A 46 2.68 -18.27 3.79
C GLN A 46 1.83 -19.56 3.89
N THR A 47 0.75 -19.62 3.13
CA THR A 47 -0.07 -20.85 2.99
C THR A 47 -0.14 -21.30 1.54
N GLY A 48 0.64 -22.32 1.20
CA GLY A 48 0.73 -22.81 -0.19
C GLY A 48 1.39 -21.81 -1.13
N ASP A 49 1.45 -22.15 -2.41
CA ASP A 49 2.24 -21.40 -3.37
C ASP A 49 1.46 -20.20 -3.94
N TYR A 50 2.14 -19.04 -3.97
CA TYR A 50 1.61 -17.83 -4.61
C TYR A 50 1.72 -17.89 -6.15
N SER A 51 2.43 -18.87 -6.67
CA SER A 51 2.64 -19.08 -8.09
C SER A 51 2.75 -20.57 -8.43
N THR A 52 2.61 -20.91 -9.70
CA THR A 52 2.83 -22.26 -10.23
C THR A 52 3.52 -22.18 -11.59
N PRO A 53 4.28 -23.20 -12.03
CA PRO A 53 4.91 -23.19 -13.35
C PRO A 53 3.92 -22.88 -14.48
N LEU A 54 4.31 -22.00 -15.41
CA LEU A 54 3.46 -21.62 -16.53
C LEU A 54 3.38 -22.76 -17.55
N ASP A 55 2.15 -23.18 -17.89
CA ASP A 55 1.91 -24.07 -19.03
C ASP A 55 1.78 -23.24 -20.31
N GLU A 56 2.92 -22.96 -20.95
CA GLU A 56 2.99 -22.16 -22.18
C GLU A 56 2.19 -22.78 -23.35
N SER A 57 1.92 -24.10 -23.31
CA SER A 57 1.14 -24.76 -24.37
C SER A 57 -0.36 -24.44 -24.30
N LYS A 58 -0.85 -24.02 -23.13
CA LYS A 58 -2.27 -23.74 -22.88
C LYS A 58 -2.56 -22.26 -22.67
N ASN A 59 -1.54 -21.44 -22.46
CA ASN A 59 -1.69 -20.03 -22.14
C ASN A 59 -1.24 -19.15 -23.30
N THR A 60 -2.18 -18.40 -23.88
CA THR A 60 -1.92 -17.43 -24.95
C THR A 60 -1.98 -15.98 -24.46
N ASP A 61 -2.16 -15.76 -23.16
CA ASP A 61 -2.15 -14.42 -22.58
C ASP A 61 -0.73 -13.86 -22.55
N VAL A 62 -0.60 -12.55 -22.77
CA VAL A 62 0.66 -11.84 -22.58
C VAL A 62 1.03 -11.87 -21.09
N PRO A 63 2.21 -12.42 -20.72
CA PRO A 63 2.64 -12.44 -19.33
C PRO A 63 2.84 -11.03 -18.77
N LEU A 64 2.42 -10.82 -17.53
CA LEU A 64 2.67 -9.60 -16.77
C LEU A 64 4.11 -9.55 -16.25
N ALA A 65 4.81 -8.43 -16.39
CA ALA A 65 6.17 -8.27 -15.87
C ALA A 65 6.15 -7.81 -14.39
N LEU A 66 6.19 -8.76 -13.45
CA LEU A 66 6.17 -8.42 -12.02
C LEU A 66 7.54 -7.94 -11.51
N PRO A 67 7.55 -7.03 -10.50
CA PRO A 67 8.78 -6.53 -9.92
C PRO A 67 9.52 -7.62 -9.13
N SER A 68 10.84 -7.63 -9.24
CA SER A 68 11.69 -8.55 -8.46
C SER A 68 12.20 -7.94 -7.15
N ALA A 69 12.10 -6.62 -7.00
CA ALA A 69 12.38 -5.90 -5.76
C ALA A 69 11.47 -4.67 -5.63
N ASN A 70 11.60 -3.92 -4.54
CA ASN A 70 10.94 -2.61 -4.44
C ASN A 70 11.49 -1.60 -5.47
N MET A 71 10.76 -0.50 -5.69
CA MET A 71 11.11 0.50 -6.69
C MET A 71 12.50 1.10 -6.52
N SER A 72 12.96 1.35 -5.29
CA SER A 72 14.28 1.94 -5.02
C SER A 72 15.38 1.06 -5.61
N ASN A 73 15.34 -0.23 -5.30
CA ASN A 73 16.35 -1.19 -5.76
C ASN A 73 16.23 -1.46 -7.26
N MET A 74 15.02 -1.41 -7.82
CA MET A 74 14.85 -1.53 -9.27
C MET A 74 15.50 -0.36 -10.01
N PHE A 75 15.40 0.88 -9.50
CA PHE A 75 16.09 2.03 -10.09
C PHE A 75 17.61 1.91 -10.02
N ASP A 76 18.14 1.46 -8.87
CA ASP A 76 19.58 1.23 -8.71
C ASP A 76 20.08 0.22 -9.75
N VAL A 77 19.40 -0.92 -9.88
CA VAL A 77 19.75 -1.96 -10.85
C VAL A 77 19.66 -1.46 -12.30
N LEU A 78 18.62 -0.71 -12.68
CA LEU A 78 18.52 -0.11 -14.02
C LEU A 78 19.68 0.81 -14.34
N SER A 79 20.14 1.61 -13.37
CA SER A 79 21.23 2.56 -13.58
C SER A 79 22.54 1.86 -13.96
N ASP A 80 22.71 0.61 -13.53
CA ASP A 80 23.84 -0.24 -13.85
C ASP A 80 23.62 -1.14 -15.07
N MET A 81 22.39 -1.27 -15.58
CA MET A 81 22.09 -2.10 -16.76
C MET A 81 22.84 -1.68 -18.02
N ALA A 82 23.16 -0.39 -18.18
CA ALA A 82 23.97 0.09 -19.30
C ALA A 82 25.37 -0.54 -19.35
N LYS A 83 25.84 -1.10 -18.24
CA LYS A 83 27.16 -1.76 -18.11
C LYS A 83 27.08 -3.27 -18.38
N VAL A 84 25.89 -3.84 -18.53
CA VAL A 84 25.67 -5.28 -18.69
C VAL A 84 25.65 -5.65 -20.18
N SER A 85 26.40 -6.68 -20.56
CA SER A 85 26.37 -7.21 -21.93
C SER A 85 25.09 -7.99 -22.19
N VAL A 86 24.32 -7.58 -23.20
CA VAL A 86 23.13 -8.28 -23.68
C VAL A 86 23.45 -8.88 -25.04
N SER A 87 23.70 -10.19 -25.07
CA SER A 87 24.19 -10.88 -26.27
C SER A 87 23.41 -12.14 -26.67
N SER A 88 22.44 -12.56 -25.85
CA SER A 88 21.60 -13.73 -26.11
C SER A 88 20.12 -13.38 -26.03
N ASP A 89 19.26 -14.21 -26.63
CA ASP A 89 17.80 -14.05 -26.56
C ASP A 89 17.30 -14.08 -25.11
N SER A 90 17.90 -14.93 -24.27
CA SER A 90 17.59 -14.99 -22.83
C SER A 90 17.98 -13.69 -22.11
N ALA A 91 19.14 -13.11 -22.47
CA ALA A 91 19.58 -11.82 -21.94
C ALA A 91 18.66 -10.68 -22.38
N GLN A 92 18.18 -10.73 -23.63
CA GLN A 92 17.23 -9.76 -24.16
C GLN A 92 15.88 -9.87 -23.44
N LEU A 93 15.34 -11.09 -23.27
CA LEU A 93 14.11 -11.32 -22.51
C LEU A 93 14.23 -10.84 -21.06
N TRP A 94 15.38 -11.05 -20.42
CA TRP A 94 15.67 -10.53 -19.09
C TRP A 94 15.63 -9.01 -19.03
N LYS A 95 16.32 -8.34 -19.97
CA LYS A 95 16.32 -6.89 -20.09
C LYS A 95 14.90 -6.36 -20.33
N ASP A 96 14.19 -6.94 -21.28
CA ASP A 96 12.81 -6.55 -21.61
C ASP A 96 11.89 -6.73 -20.40
N THR A 97 12.04 -7.81 -19.63
CA THR A 97 11.25 -8.04 -18.42
C THR A 97 11.51 -6.97 -17.36
N LEU A 98 12.76 -6.54 -17.15
CA LEU A 98 13.08 -5.46 -16.22
C LEU A 98 12.52 -4.12 -16.68
N GLU A 99 12.73 -3.77 -17.95
CA GLU A 99 12.23 -2.52 -18.54
C GLU A 99 10.69 -2.47 -18.51
N LEU A 100 10.01 -3.56 -18.85
CA LEU A 100 8.56 -3.70 -18.77
C LEU A 100 8.07 -3.59 -17.34
N SER A 101 8.70 -4.27 -16.37
CA SER A 101 8.25 -4.23 -14.97
C SER A 101 8.26 -2.81 -14.38
N LEU A 102 9.22 -1.99 -14.81
CA LEU A 102 9.32 -0.58 -14.43
C LEU A 102 8.38 0.33 -15.23
N GLY A 103 8.17 0.01 -16.52
CA GLY A 103 7.32 0.75 -17.45
C GLY A 103 5.82 0.52 -17.21
N GLU A 104 5.42 -0.68 -16.79
CA GLU A 104 4.06 -1.03 -16.38
C GLU A 104 3.62 -0.23 -15.14
N ASP A 105 4.59 0.32 -14.40
CA ASP A 105 4.37 1.22 -13.27
C ASP A 105 3.42 0.59 -12.24
N ILE A 106 3.66 -0.65 -11.81
CA ILE A 106 2.80 -1.36 -10.84
C ILE A 106 2.89 -0.77 -9.42
N MET A 107 3.87 0.12 -9.16
CA MET A 107 4.11 0.78 -7.86
C MET A 107 4.23 2.32 -7.98
N PRO A 108 3.21 3.03 -8.51
CA PRO A 108 3.30 4.47 -8.80
C PRO A 108 3.36 5.35 -7.55
N TYR A 109 2.78 4.96 -6.40
CA TYR A 109 2.93 5.73 -5.15
C TYR A 109 4.35 5.69 -4.61
N SER A 110 5.07 4.58 -4.78
CA SER A 110 6.48 4.51 -4.38
C SER A 110 7.34 5.53 -5.14
N LYS A 111 6.97 5.86 -6.39
CA LYS A 111 7.63 6.94 -7.18
C LYS A 111 7.32 8.33 -6.62
N MET A 112 6.13 8.54 -6.05
CA MET A 112 5.67 9.85 -5.57
C MET A 112 6.29 10.26 -4.23
N PHE A 113 6.56 9.30 -3.33
CA PHE A 113 7.03 9.58 -1.97
C PHE A 113 8.52 9.34 -1.75
N ALA A 114 9.24 8.80 -2.76
CA ALA A 114 10.65 8.40 -2.63
C ALA A 114 10.91 7.46 -1.42
N LYS A 115 9.88 6.75 -0.96
CA LYS A 115 9.89 5.73 0.09
C LYS A 115 9.03 4.54 -0.37
N PRO A 116 9.45 3.30 -0.10
CA PRO A 116 8.60 2.13 -0.34
C PRO A 116 7.28 2.22 0.43
N PHE A 117 6.18 1.83 -0.21
CA PHE A 117 4.85 1.84 0.39
C PHE A 117 4.73 0.76 1.49
N PHE A 118 4.03 1.06 2.60
CA PHE A 118 3.86 0.17 3.77
C PHE A 118 5.14 -0.27 4.49
N GLU A 119 6.28 0.37 4.20
CA GLU A 119 7.57 0.01 4.79
C GLU A 119 7.53 0.02 6.32
N GLU A 120 6.95 1.08 6.92
CA GLU A 120 6.83 1.23 8.38
C GLU A 120 6.03 0.08 9.02
N ARG A 121 4.95 -0.37 8.36
CA ARG A 121 4.07 -1.42 8.88
C ARG A 121 4.70 -2.80 8.72
N LEU A 122 5.38 -3.07 7.60
CA LEU A 122 6.07 -4.34 7.33
C LEU A 122 7.33 -4.52 8.19
N ALA A 123 7.93 -3.41 8.63
CA ALA A 123 9.07 -3.40 9.55
C ALA A 123 8.66 -3.41 11.04
N SER A 124 7.39 -3.25 11.37
CA SER A 124 6.92 -3.11 12.76
C SER A 124 7.27 -4.34 13.60
N GLU A 125 7.98 -4.12 14.70
CA GLU A 125 8.30 -5.18 15.67
C GLU A 125 7.03 -5.87 16.18
N GLY A 126 7.10 -7.19 16.37
CA GLY A 126 5.98 -8.01 16.83
C GLY A 126 4.84 -8.20 15.82
N SER A 127 4.96 -7.71 14.58
CA SER A 127 3.98 -7.99 13.52
C SER A 127 3.96 -9.48 13.11
N ASP A 128 2.78 -9.98 12.77
CA ASP A 128 2.54 -11.38 12.37
C ASP A 128 1.69 -11.41 11.09
N PHE A 129 2.35 -11.26 9.95
CA PHE A 129 1.71 -11.25 8.65
C PHE A 129 1.40 -12.66 8.16
N ARG A 130 0.14 -12.92 7.82
CA ARG A 130 -0.30 -14.21 7.30
C ARG A 130 -1.29 -14.04 6.15
N GLN A 131 -1.39 -15.04 5.29
CA GLN A 131 -2.41 -15.07 4.22
C GLN A 131 -3.84 -15.42 4.72
N TYR A 132 -4.04 -15.41 6.03
CA TYR A 132 -5.28 -15.70 6.71
C TYR A 132 -5.30 -14.98 8.07
N VAL A 133 -6.48 -14.87 8.67
CA VAL A 133 -6.63 -14.42 10.06
C VAL A 133 -7.08 -15.60 10.90
N ASP A 134 -6.38 -15.88 11.99
CA ASP A 134 -6.83 -16.89 12.96
C ASP A 134 -8.05 -16.39 13.74
N SER A 135 -9.00 -17.28 13.99
CA SER A 135 -10.15 -17.05 14.86
C SER A 135 -10.49 -18.33 15.63
N ASP A 136 -11.33 -18.19 16.65
CA ASP A 136 -11.97 -19.30 17.37
C ASP A 136 -12.69 -20.30 16.44
N SER A 137 -13.25 -19.81 15.32
CA SER A 137 -13.91 -20.61 14.30
C SER A 137 -12.96 -21.25 13.26
N GLY A 138 -11.65 -21.01 13.39
CA GLY A 138 -10.61 -21.45 12.47
C GLY A 138 -10.04 -20.32 11.61
N ARG A 139 -9.37 -20.68 10.52
CA ARG A 139 -8.70 -19.72 9.61
C ARG A 139 -9.70 -19.01 8.72
N LEU A 140 -9.72 -17.69 8.81
CA LEU A 140 -10.53 -16.80 7.99
C LEU A 140 -9.71 -16.29 6.81
N SER A 141 -10.24 -16.42 5.60
CA SER A 141 -9.66 -15.92 4.36
C SER A 141 -10.76 -15.74 3.31
N ALA A 142 -10.43 -15.17 2.15
CA ALA A 142 -11.37 -15.13 1.04
C ALA A 142 -11.77 -16.55 0.61
N VAL A 143 -13.05 -16.72 0.31
CA VAL A 143 -13.61 -18.01 -0.07
C VAL A 143 -14.43 -17.86 -1.35
N LYS A 144 -14.21 -18.79 -2.27
CA LYS A 144 -15.12 -19.00 -3.40
C LYS A 144 -16.38 -19.68 -2.85
N PRO A 145 -17.58 -19.07 -2.96
CA PRO A 145 -18.82 -19.71 -2.54
C PRO A 145 -18.94 -21.08 -3.20
N ARG A 146 -19.23 -22.11 -2.41
CA ARG A 146 -19.44 -23.45 -2.96
C ARG A 146 -20.74 -23.42 -3.76
N ILE A 147 -20.62 -23.51 -5.09
CA ILE A 147 -21.78 -23.89 -5.92
C ILE A 147 -22.21 -25.26 -5.41
N GLY A 148 -23.42 -25.37 -4.87
CA GLY A 148 -23.94 -26.61 -4.32
C GLY A 148 -23.70 -27.76 -5.30
N LYS A 149 -23.17 -28.89 -4.81
CA LYS A 149 -23.03 -30.10 -5.62
C LYS A 149 -24.42 -30.46 -6.13
N THR A 150 -24.71 -30.16 -7.40
CA THR A 150 -25.84 -30.78 -8.07
C THR A 150 -25.47 -32.25 -8.27
N ASN A 151 -26.32 -33.16 -7.82
CA ASN A 151 -26.15 -34.59 -8.11
C ASN A 151 -25.96 -34.77 -9.63
N PRO A 152 -25.17 -35.76 -10.08
CA PRO A 152 -25.08 -36.08 -11.51
C PRO A 152 -26.49 -36.22 -12.10
N GLY A 153 -26.81 -35.43 -13.13
CA GLY A 153 -28.16 -35.38 -13.73
C GLY A 153 -29.15 -34.41 -13.08
N GLY A 154 -28.76 -33.66 -12.04
CA GLY A 154 -29.61 -32.64 -11.42
C GLY A 154 -29.77 -31.39 -12.29
N THR A 155 -31.01 -30.92 -12.43
CA THR A 155 -31.33 -29.66 -13.12
C THR A 155 -30.84 -28.45 -12.32
N ILE A 156 -29.98 -27.65 -12.93
CA ILE A 156 -29.60 -26.31 -12.50
C ILE A 156 -30.46 -25.31 -13.29
N SER A 157 -30.91 -24.22 -12.66
CA SER A 157 -31.66 -23.15 -13.34
C SER A 157 -31.26 -21.78 -12.82
N GLY A 158 -31.58 -20.73 -13.60
CA GLY A 158 -31.32 -19.35 -13.25
C GLY A 158 -29.85 -19.03 -12.97
N GLU A 159 -29.60 -18.27 -11.91
CA GLU A 159 -28.28 -17.77 -11.52
C GLU A 159 -27.28 -18.89 -11.17
N ALA A 160 -27.74 -20.02 -10.62
CA ALA A 160 -26.89 -21.17 -10.33
C ALA A 160 -26.36 -21.85 -11.61
N ALA A 161 -27.15 -21.80 -12.70
CA ALA A 161 -26.69 -22.28 -14.01
C ALA A 161 -25.65 -21.34 -14.61
N LEU A 162 -25.89 -20.01 -14.54
CA LEU A 162 -24.96 -18.99 -15.01
C LEU A 162 -23.62 -19.04 -14.25
N LEU A 163 -23.64 -19.16 -12.92
CA LEU A 163 -22.42 -19.30 -12.10
C LEU A 163 -21.63 -20.56 -12.46
N LYS A 164 -22.31 -21.68 -12.73
CA LYS A 164 -21.66 -22.94 -13.13
C LYS A 164 -21.05 -22.85 -14.52
N VAL A 165 -21.74 -22.22 -15.47
CA VAL A 165 -21.23 -21.94 -16.82
C VAL A 165 -20.03 -21.00 -16.75
N ASN A 166 -20.11 -19.89 -16.01
CA ASN A 166 -19.00 -18.94 -15.86
C ASN A 166 -17.77 -19.58 -15.20
N ALA A 167 -17.98 -20.44 -14.20
CA ALA A 167 -16.90 -21.20 -13.58
C ALA A 167 -16.25 -22.22 -14.55
N MET A 168 -17.05 -22.87 -15.41
CA MET A 168 -16.54 -23.81 -16.42
C MET A 168 -15.84 -23.11 -17.58
N LEU A 169 -16.41 -22.00 -18.06
CA LEU A 169 -15.91 -21.20 -19.19
C LEU A 169 -14.87 -20.16 -18.79
N THR A 170 -14.40 -20.16 -17.53
CA THR A 170 -13.41 -19.19 -17.02
C THR A 170 -13.82 -17.72 -17.10
N MET A 171 -15.12 -17.44 -17.19
CA MET A 171 -15.67 -16.08 -17.34
C MET A 171 -15.83 -15.35 -16.00
N GLY A 172 -14.97 -15.68 -15.03
CA GLY A 172 -15.01 -15.18 -13.66
C GLY A 172 -15.96 -15.94 -12.72
N THR A 173 -15.77 -15.75 -11.43
CA THR A 173 -16.55 -16.42 -10.36
C THR A 173 -17.03 -15.43 -9.31
N SER A 174 -17.94 -15.84 -8.44
CA SER A 174 -18.19 -15.12 -7.20
C SER A 174 -17.09 -15.38 -6.17
N VAL A 175 -16.74 -14.39 -5.36
CA VAL A 175 -15.83 -14.53 -4.22
C VAL A 175 -16.39 -13.77 -3.03
N GLN A 176 -16.32 -14.36 -1.85
CA GLN A 176 -16.59 -13.68 -0.59
C GLN A 176 -15.25 -13.25 0.00
N ILE A 177 -15.08 -11.94 0.23
CA ILE A 177 -13.87 -11.36 0.79
C ILE A 177 -14.14 -10.68 2.14
N PRO A 178 -13.15 -10.68 3.05
CA PRO A 178 -13.18 -9.86 4.24
C PRO A 178 -12.73 -8.43 3.91
N LEU A 179 -13.37 -7.44 4.52
CA LEU A 179 -12.92 -6.06 4.62
C LEU A 179 -12.42 -5.87 6.05
N TRP A 180 -11.14 -6.17 6.28
CA TRP A 180 -10.56 -6.31 7.62
C TRP A 180 -10.55 -5.01 8.39
N HIS A 181 -10.39 -3.86 7.73
CA HIS A 181 -10.36 -2.58 8.43
C HIS A 181 -11.78 -2.10 8.76
N SER A 182 -12.73 -2.39 7.88
CA SER A 182 -14.12 -1.94 7.96
C SER A 182 -14.98 -2.85 8.84
N GLY A 183 -14.57 -4.11 9.06
CA GLY A 183 -15.28 -5.04 9.93
C GLY A 183 -16.47 -5.74 9.28
N MET A 184 -16.42 -6.02 7.98
CA MET A 184 -17.52 -6.67 7.26
C MET A 184 -17.03 -7.63 6.19
N TRP A 185 -17.92 -8.49 5.70
CA TRP A 185 -17.69 -9.37 4.56
C TRP A 185 -18.58 -8.94 3.39
N VAL A 186 -18.00 -8.96 2.20
CA VAL A 186 -18.74 -8.68 0.95
C VAL A 186 -18.54 -9.81 -0.03
N SER A 187 -19.60 -10.13 -0.77
CA SER A 187 -19.57 -11.10 -1.85
C SER A 187 -19.64 -10.36 -3.19
N ILE A 188 -18.57 -10.50 -3.97
CA ILE A 188 -18.39 -9.83 -5.26
C ILE A 188 -18.62 -10.87 -6.36
N LYS A 189 -19.44 -10.53 -7.35
CA LYS A 189 -19.58 -11.31 -8.59
C LYS A 189 -18.65 -10.74 -9.65
N ALA A 190 -18.04 -11.61 -10.45
CA ALA A 190 -17.25 -11.15 -11.59
C ALA A 190 -18.14 -10.35 -12.57
N PRO A 191 -17.72 -9.13 -12.96
CA PRO A 191 -18.34 -8.39 -14.04
C PRO A 191 -18.28 -9.14 -15.37
N SER A 192 -19.20 -8.80 -16.27
CA SER A 192 -19.08 -9.25 -17.66
C SER A 192 -17.85 -8.62 -18.34
N GLU A 193 -17.34 -9.26 -19.38
CA GLU A 193 -16.23 -8.68 -20.15
C GLU A 193 -16.58 -7.31 -20.76
N GLY A 194 -17.83 -7.13 -21.21
CA GLY A 194 -18.31 -5.84 -21.71
C GLY A 194 -18.26 -4.74 -20.64
N ALA A 195 -18.65 -5.08 -19.40
CA ALA A 195 -18.59 -4.14 -18.28
C ALA A 195 -17.14 -3.76 -17.91
N LEU A 196 -16.19 -4.70 -18.02
CA LEU A 196 -14.77 -4.41 -17.80
C LEU A 196 -14.18 -3.50 -18.89
N ILE A 197 -14.57 -3.71 -20.16
CA ILE A 197 -14.15 -2.85 -21.27
C ILE A 197 -14.73 -1.44 -21.10
N GLU A 198 -16.01 -1.34 -20.74
CA GLU A 198 -16.65 -0.04 -20.49
C GLU A 198 -15.99 0.71 -19.33
N LEU A 199 -15.59 0.01 -18.26
CA LEU A 199 -14.83 0.59 -17.16
C LEU A 199 -13.49 1.17 -17.64
N ASP A 200 -12.72 0.42 -18.44
CA ASP A 200 -11.45 0.88 -19.02
C ASP A 200 -11.65 2.15 -19.88
N GLU A 201 -12.67 2.14 -20.75
CA GLU A 201 -13.01 3.29 -21.59
C GLU A 201 -13.42 4.52 -20.76
N ARG A 202 -14.24 4.34 -19.73
CA ARG A 202 -14.63 5.42 -18.81
C ARG A 202 -13.40 6.01 -18.10
N ILE A 203 -12.50 5.16 -17.59
CA ILE A 203 -11.26 5.60 -16.94
C ILE A 203 -10.37 6.38 -17.93
N ALA A 204 -10.23 5.89 -19.17
CA ALA A 204 -9.43 6.54 -20.20
C ALA A 204 -10.02 7.92 -20.59
N LEU A 205 -11.33 8.01 -20.75
CA LEU A 205 -12.04 9.26 -21.06
C LEU A 205 -11.89 10.28 -19.94
N GLU A 206 -12.04 9.87 -18.68
CA GLU A 206 -11.93 10.78 -17.53
C GLU A 206 -10.49 11.29 -17.35
N LYS A 207 -9.48 10.42 -17.51
CA LYS A 207 -8.06 10.84 -17.56
C LYS A 207 -7.83 11.92 -18.63
N GLY A 208 -8.38 11.73 -19.82
CA GLY A 208 -8.28 12.69 -20.92
C GLY A 208 -9.00 14.01 -20.62
N LYS A 209 -10.19 13.94 -20.00
CA LYS A 209 -10.98 15.12 -19.62
C LYS A 209 -10.26 15.94 -18.54
N LEU A 210 -9.84 15.31 -17.45
CA LEU A 210 -9.14 15.95 -16.34
C LEU A 210 -7.81 16.56 -16.79
N GLY A 211 -7.07 15.86 -17.65
CA GLY A 211 -5.85 16.38 -18.25
C GLY A 211 -6.08 17.68 -19.02
N ARG A 212 -7.19 17.76 -19.77
CA ARG A 212 -7.57 18.96 -20.51
C ARG A 212 -8.09 20.09 -19.61
N SER A 213 -9.01 19.80 -18.68
CA SER A 213 -9.61 20.83 -17.81
C SER A 213 -8.59 21.46 -16.86
N THR A 214 -7.66 20.65 -16.35
CA THR A 214 -6.64 21.12 -15.39
C THR A 214 -5.31 21.49 -16.05
N ARG A 215 -5.23 21.42 -17.39
CA ARG A 215 -3.99 21.60 -18.19
C ARG A 215 -2.82 20.77 -17.67
N GLY A 216 -3.15 19.58 -17.17
CA GLY A 216 -2.23 18.65 -16.54
C GLY A 216 -1.75 18.99 -15.13
N THR A 217 -2.23 20.07 -14.52
CA THR A 217 -1.87 20.45 -13.14
C THR A 217 -2.44 19.46 -12.11
N ALA A 218 -3.62 18.89 -12.38
CA ALA A 218 -4.21 17.88 -11.50
C ALA A 218 -3.77 16.44 -11.80
N PHE A 219 -2.88 16.19 -12.78
CA PHE A 219 -2.39 14.83 -13.03
C PHE A 219 -1.72 14.21 -11.80
N SER A 220 -1.16 15.03 -10.90
CA SER A 220 -0.60 14.55 -9.63
C SER A 220 -1.62 13.95 -8.64
N HIS A 221 -2.92 14.01 -8.94
CA HIS A 221 -3.99 13.47 -8.10
C HIS A 221 -5.19 12.92 -8.91
N SER A 222 -5.02 12.67 -10.21
CA SER A 222 -6.04 12.05 -11.07
C SER A 222 -6.53 10.69 -10.56
N GLY A 223 -5.78 10.08 -9.64
CA GLY A 223 -6.16 8.86 -8.93
C GLY A 223 -7.53 8.94 -8.23
N VAL A 224 -7.99 10.10 -7.75
CA VAL A 224 -9.29 10.17 -7.04
C VAL A 224 -10.45 9.77 -7.95
N TYR A 225 -10.48 10.26 -9.18
CA TYR A 225 -11.56 9.92 -10.13
C TYR A 225 -11.51 8.46 -10.54
N ILE A 226 -10.30 7.94 -10.79
CA ILE A 226 -10.08 6.52 -11.10
C ILE A 226 -10.58 5.67 -9.94
N ARG A 227 -10.21 6.03 -8.70
CA ARG A 227 -10.68 5.39 -7.47
C ARG A 227 -12.19 5.46 -7.31
N GLY A 228 -12.80 6.60 -7.61
CA GLY A 228 -14.25 6.77 -7.58
C GLY A 228 -14.96 5.84 -8.57
N HIS A 229 -14.48 5.78 -9.82
CA HIS A 229 -15.05 4.90 -10.84
C HIS A 229 -14.87 3.41 -10.47
N LEU A 230 -13.68 3.01 -10.05
CA LEU A 230 -13.41 1.64 -9.62
C LEU A 230 -14.22 1.24 -8.39
N PHE A 231 -14.26 2.09 -7.37
CA PHE A 231 -15.05 1.83 -6.17
C PHE A 231 -16.52 1.66 -6.50
N ASN A 232 -17.11 2.59 -7.25
CA ASN A 232 -18.51 2.51 -7.67
C ASN A 232 -18.77 1.23 -8.47
N PHE A 233 -17.90 0.93 -9.43
CA PHE A 233 -18.01 -0.28 -10.21
C PHE A 233 -17.96 -1.55 -9.35
N ILE A 234 -17.10 -1.61 -8.33
CA ILE A 234 -17.05 -2.74 -7.40
C ILE A 234 -18.34 -2.82 -6.58
N ILE A 235 -18.84 -1.70 -6.05
CA ILE A 235 -20.10 -1.65 -5.28
C ILE A 235 -21.26 -2.21 -6.12
N ASP A 236 -21.37 -1.85 -7.39
CA ASP A 236 -22.41 -2.33 -8.31
C ASP A 236 -22.33 -3.87 -8.54
N HIS A 237 -21.18 -4.48 -8.23
CA HIS A 237 -20.93 -5.92 -8.35
C HIS A 237 -20.91 -6.64 -6.99
N ILE A 238 -21.16 -5.95 -5.88
CA ILE A 238 -21.44 -6.58 -4.59
C ILE A 238 -22.89 -7.07 -4.60
N TYR A 239 -23.10 -8.37 -4.42
CA TYR A 239 -24.43 -8.97 -4.42
C TYR A 239 -24.87 -9.46 -3.04
N ASP A 240 -23.95 -9.55 -2.07
CA ASP A 240 -24.27 -9.83 -0.67
C ASP A 240 -23.25 -9.18 0.27
N CYS A 241 -23.70 -8.82 1.46
CA CYS A 241 -22.88 -8.30 2.54
C CYS A 241 -23.40 -8.87 3.87
N ASN A 242 -22.51 -9.18 4.81
CA ASN A 242 -22.92 -9.72 6.11
C ASN A 242 -23.54 -8.68 7.06
N VAL A 243 -23.70 -7.42 6.66
CA VAL A 243 -24.40 -6.39 7.43
C VAL A 243 -25.92 -6.48 7.17
N LYS A 244 -26.73 -6.34 8.22
CA LYS A 244 -28.21 -6.29 8.12
C LYS A 244 -28.65 -5.07 7.30
N ASP A 245 -29.69 -5.25 6.51
CA ASP A 245 -30.35 -4.19 5.73
C ASP A 245 -29.37 -3.36 4.89
N TRP A 246 -28.28 -3.99 4.44
CA TRP A 246 -27.25 -3.34 3.65
C TRP A 246 -27.81 -2.84 2.32
N ASN A 247 -27.25 -1.72 1.86
CA ASN A 247 -27.45 -1.18 0.53
C ASN A 247 -26.16 -0.47 0.09
N GLU A 248 -26.11 -0.05 -1.17
CA GLU A 248 -24.92 0.60 -1.72
C GLU A 248 -24.52 1.87 -0.95
N GLN A 249 -25.48 2.69 -0.52
CA GLN A 249 -25.19 3.91 0.22
C GLN A 249 -24.52 3.61 1.56
N MET A 250 -25.02 2.60 2.29
CA MET A 250 -24.41 2.14 3.53
C MET A 250 -22.97 1.69 3.30
N LEU A 251 -22.70 0.93 2.23
CA LEU A 251 -21.34 0.50 1.90
C LEU A 251 -20.43 1.71 1.61
N ARG A 252 -20.89 2.69 0.83
CA ARG A 252 -20.14 3.92 0.53
C ARG A 252 -19.77 4.69 1.81
N GLU A 253 -20.71 4.78 2.74
CA GLU A 253 -20.56 5.51 4.00
C GLU A 253 -19.74 4.79 5.07
N ASN A 254 -19.58 3.46 5.01
CA ASN A 254 -19.01 2.69 6.12
C ASN A 254 -17.81 1.82 5.73
N ILE A 255 -17.47 1.71 4.45
CA ILE A 255 -16.19 1.11 4.02
C ILE A 255 -15.07 2.12 4.23
N LEU A 256 -14.06 1.74 5.00
CA LEU A 256 -12.86 2.53 5.23
C LEU A 256 -11.94 2.49 4.02
N VAL A 257 -11.23 3.58 3.78
CA VAL A 257 -10.31 3.71 2.63
C VAL A 257 -9.17 2.68 2.65
N THR A 258 -8.79 2.18 3.83
CA THR A 258 -7.78 1.13 4.00
C THR A 258 -8.21 -0.24 3.43
N ASP A 259 -9.51 -0.46 3.21
CA ASP A 259 -10.03 -1.66 2.53
C ASP A 259 -10.23 -1.48 1.01
N TYR A 260 -9.91 -0.31 0.46
CA TYR A 260 -10.04 -0.07 -0.98
C TYR A 260 -9.20 -1.05 -1.81
N SER A 261 -7.96 -1.32 -1.38
CA SER A 261 -7.09 -2.32 -2.00
C SER A 261 -7.69 -3.74 -1.91
N LEU A 262 -8.34 -4.08 -0.81
CA LEU A 262 -8.98 -5.39 -0.60
C LEU A 262 -10.20 -5.57 -1.51
N LEU A 263 -10.97 -4.52 -1.75
CA LEU A 263 -12.07 -4.53 -2.71
C LEU A 263 -11.58 -4.82 -4.13
N ILE A 264 -10.52 -4.13 -4.58
CA ILE A 264 -9.94 -4.37 -5.91
C ILE A 264 -9.31 -5.76 -5.99
N TRP A 265 -8.62 -6.19 -4.93
CA TRP A 265 -8.08 -7.54 -4.84
C TRP A 265 -9.18 -8.60 -4.94
N GLY A 266 -10.31 -8.42 -4.26
CA GLY A 266 -11.46 -9.32 -4.37
C GLY A 266 -12.06 -9.33 -5.77
N LEU A 267 -12.22 -8.16 -6.39
CA LEU A 267 -12.65 -8.09 -7.78
C LEU A 267 -11.66 -8.83 -8.71
N SER A 268 -10.35 -8.67 -8.48
CA SER A 268 -9.30 -9.38 -9.21
C SER A 268 -9.40 -10.90 -9.01
N CYS A 269 -9.67 -11.37 -7.79
CA CYS A 269 -9.93 -12.78 -7.50
C CYS A 269 -11.18 -13.31 -8.23
N ALA A 270 -12.20 -12.47 -8.38
CA ALA A 270 -13.42 -12.80 -9.12
C ALA A 270 -13.17 -12.90 -10.63
N VAL A 271 -12.44 -11.93 -11.20
CA VAL A 271 -12.16 -11.81 -12.64
C VAL A 271 -11.12 -12.81 -13.13
N PHE A 272 -10.07 -13.08 -12.34
CA PHE A 272 -8.96 -13.96 -12.70
C PHE A 272 -8.87 -15.18 -11.75
N PRO A 273 -9.90 -16.04 -11.71
CA PRO A 273 -10.02 -17.11 -10.71
C PRO A 273 -8.98 -18.23 -10.84
N LYS A 274 -8.30 -18.33 -12.00
CA LYS A 274 -7.20 -19.27 -12.29
C LYS A 274 -5.82 -18.63 -12.17
N GLY A 275 -5.76 -17.34 -11.82
CA GLY A 275 -4.52 -16.58 -11.87
C GLY A 275 -4.27 -15.91 -13.20
N TYR A 276 -3.07 -15.38 -13.37
CA TYR A 276 -2.61 -14.70 -14.58
C TYR A 276 -1.13 -15.01 -14.84
N PRO A 277 -0.68 -15.24 -16.08
CA PRO A 277 0.74 -15.51 -16.35
C PRO A 277 1.60 -14.29 -16.03
N PHE A 278 2.80 -14.53 -15.48
CA PHE A 278 3.74 -13.46 -15.18
C PHE A 278 5.18 -13.89 -15.44
N THR A 279 6.05 -12.89 -15.59
CA THR A 279 7.49 -13.03 -15.60
C THR A 279 8.15 -12.21 -14.50
N ARG A 280 9.30 -12.69 -14.01
CA ARG A 280 10.16 -11.97 -13.05
C ARG A 280 11.62 -12.18 -13.43
N ALA A 281 12.36 -11.10 -13.58
CA ALA A 281 13.78 -11.12 -13.91
C ALA A 281 14.64 -11.18 -12.63
N CYS A 282 15.70 -11.98 -12.63
CA CYS A 282 16.68 -11.99 -11.56
C CYS A 282 17.41 -10.64 -11.47
N MET A 283 17.60 -10.12 -10.27
CA MET A 283 18.29 -8.87 -9.97
C MET A 283 19.45 -9.03 -8.97
N SER A 284 19.77 -10.25 -8.52
CA SER A 284 20.76 -10.45 -7.44
C SER A 284 22.19 -10.11 -7.88
N ASP A 285 22.56 -10.47 -9.10
CA ASP A 285 23.81 -10.10 -9.75
C ASP A 285 23.54 -10.03 -11.25
N ILE A 286 23.42 -8.81 -11.76
CA ILE A 286 23.01 -8.56 -13.15
C ILE A 286 24.13 -8.81 -14.17
N SER A 287 25.38 -8.87 -13.72
CA SER A 287 26.52 -9.27 -14.55
C SER A 287 26.56 -10.78 -14.77
N GLU A 288 26.18 -11.56 -13.75
CA GLU A 288 26.36 -13.01 -13.74
C GLU A 288 25.07 -13.79 -14.02
N CYS A 289 23.89 -13.23 -13.72
CA CYS A 289 22.61 -13.93 -13.83
C CYS A 289 21.53 -13.12 -14.55
N GLN A 290 21.16 -13.56 -15.75
CA GLN A 290 20.09 -12.99 -16.58
C GLN A 290 18.88 -13.94 -16.68
N HIS A 291 18.56 -14.64 -15.58
CA HIS A 291 17.46 -15.61 -15.55
C HIS A 291 16.10 -14.91 -15.44
N VAL A 292 15.08 -15.47 -16.12
CA VAL A 292 13.69 -15.02 -16.04
C VAL A 292 12.81 -16.20 -15.64
N ILE A 293 12.06 -16.03 -14.55
CA ILE A 293 11.02 -16.96 -14.15
C ILE A 293 9.75 -16.67 -14.95
N LYS A 294 9.05 -17.73 -15.36
CA LYS A 294 7.73 -17.66 -16.01
C LYS A 294 6.74 -18.57 -15.29
N GLU A 295 5.73 -17.97 -14.68
CA GLU A 295 4.79 -18.68 -13.80
C GLU A 295 3.36 -18.14 -13.93
N THR A 296 2.40 -18.79 -13.29
CA THR A 296 1.01 -18.32 -13.15
C THR A 296 0.78 -17.82 -11.74
N LEU A 297 0.39 -16.55 -11.60
CA LEU A 297 0.16 -15.85 -10.34
C LEU A 297 -1.15 -16.27 -9.67
N ASN A 298 -1.10 -16.67 -8.41
CA ASN A 298 -2.28 -17.01 -7.62
C ASN A 298 -2.78 -15.77 -6.85
N ILE A 299 -3.68 -14.99 -7.45
CA ILE A 299 -4.18 -13.72 -6.89
C ILE A 299 -4.72 -13.85 -5.45
N PRO A 300 -5.52 -14.88 -5.09
CA PRO A 300 -5.97 -15.07 -3.71
C PRO A 300 -4.85 -15.21 -2.67
N LYS A 301 -3.62 -15.54 -3.08
CA LYS A 301 -2.46 -15.69 -2.18
C LYS A 301 -1.66 -14.41 -2.01
N LEU A 302 -2.11 -13.31 -2.61
CA LEU A 302 -1.41 -12.03 -2.53
C LEU A 302 -1.83 -11.19 -1.32
N LEU A 303 -2.93 -11.52 -0.63
CA LEU A 303 -3.35 -10.80 0.56
C LEU A 303 -2.59 -11.30 1.80
N TRP A 304 -1.97 -10.37 2.52
CA TRP A 304 -1.29 -10.59 3.78
C TRP A 304 -1.91 -9.69 4.84
N THR A 305 -2.31 -10.26 5.97
CA THR A 305 -2.94 -9.54 7.08
C THR A 305 -2.11 -9.74 8.33
N ASP A 306 -1.74 -8.63 8.98
CA ASP A 306 -1.11 -8.65 10.29
C ASP A 306 -2.13 -9.09 11.33
N ASN A 307 -1.89 -10.26 11.91
CA ASN A 307 -2.74 -10.84 12.91
C ASN A 307 -2.58 -10.12 14.26
N SER A 308 -1.41 -9.56 14.58
CA SER A 308 -1.16 -8.95 15.90
C SER A 308 -2.05 -7.73 16.18
N VAL A 309 -2.56 -7.08 15.13
CA VAL A 309 -3.40 -5.88 15.21
C VAL A 309 -4.85 -6.19 15.62
N LEU A 310 -5.34 -7.39 15.31
CA LEU A 310 -6.73 -7.76 15.57
C LEU A 310 -6.91 -8.37 16.97
N SER A 311 -7.73 -7.71 17.79
CA SER A 311 -8.14 -8.27 19.09
C SER A 311 -8.98 -9.54 18.94
N GLU A 312 -9.06 -10.35 20.00
CA GLU A 312 -9.89 -11.55 20.03
C GLU A 312 -11.36 -11.24 19.70
N LYS A 313 -11.92 -10.15 20.26
CA LYS A 313 -13.30 -9.74 20.00
C LYS A 313 -13.53 -9.34 18.54
N GLN A 314 -12.55 -8.68 17.92
CA GLN A 314 -12.58 -8.33 16.50
C GLN A 314 -12.51 -9.59 15.62
N ARG A 315 -11.68 -10.58 15.98
CA ARG A 315 -11.62 -11.87 15.27
C ARG A 315 -12.93 -12.64 15.38
N THR A 316 -13.53 -12.71 16.56
CA THR A 316 -14.86 -13.34 16.76
C THR A 316 -15.96 -12.61 15.99
N HIS A 317 -15.90 -11.28 15.88
CA HIS A 317 -16.81 -10.52 15.01
C HIS A 317 -16.61 -10.91 13.53
N MET A 318 -15.38 -10.93 13.05
CA MET A 318 -15.07 -11.30 11.66
C MET A 318 -15.34 -12.78 11.35
N ALA A 319 -15.40 -13.67 12.34
CA ALA A 319 -15.83 -15.05 12.15
C ALA A 319 -17.30 -15.15 11.70
N GLN A 320 -18.12 -14.12 11.92
CA GLN A 320 -19.55 -14.08 11.57
C GLN A 320 -19.82 -13.78 10.09
N ARG A 321 -19.05 -14.39 9.18
CA ARG A 321 -19.17 -14.14 7.73
C ARG A 321 -20.47 -14.63 7.08
N SER A 322 -21.10 -15.63 7.69
CA SER A 322 -22.38 -16.21 7.21
C SER A 322 -23.60 -15.72 7.99
N SER A 323 -23.38 -14.96 9.06
CA SER A 323 -24.43 -14.42 9.92
C SER A 323 -24.61 -12.93 9.63
N LYS A 324 -25.82 -12.39 9.84
CA LYS A 324 -26.05 -10.95 9.66
C LYS A 324 -25.72 -10.16 10.93
N VAL A 325 -24.78 -9.22 10.85
CA VAL A 325 -24.39 -8.29 11.93
C VAL A 325 -25.08 -6.92 11.78
N THR A 326 -25.26 -6.16 12.86
CA THR A 326 -25.82 -4.81 12.76
C THR A 326 -24.76 -3.77 12.41
N LEU A 327 -25.18 -2.61 11.92
CA LEU A 327 -24.27 -1.51 11.60
C LEU A 327 -23.57 -0.96 12.85
N GLU A 328 -24.26 -0.93 14.00
CA GLU A 328 -23.67 -0.51 15.27
C GLU A 328 -22.51 -1.44 15.67
N ARG A 329 -22.64 -2.74 15.39
CA ARG A 329 -21.56 -3.70 15.65
C ARG A 329 -20.35 -3.46 14.74
N VAL A 330 -20.57 -3.06 13.49
CA VAL A 330 -19.51 -2.65 12.56
C VAL A 330 -18.82 -1.38 13.07
N LYS A 331 -19.57 -0.38 13.52
CA LYS A 331 -18.99 0.86 14.08
C LYS A 331 -18.17 0.59 15.33
N TRP A 332 -18.69 -0.22 16.25
CA TRP A 332 -17.92 -0.70 17.41
C TRP A 332 -16.61 -1.38 16.98
N TYR A 333 -16.65 -2.25 15.97
CA TYR A 333 -15.45 -2.93 15.47
C TYR A 333 -14.37 -1.93 14.99
N GLN A 334 -14.79 -0.88 14.28
CA GLN A 334 -13.92 0.17 13.76
C GLN A 334 -13.32 1.04 14.89
N GLU A 335 -14.12 1.34 15.92
CA GLU A 335 -13.70 2.17 17.07
C GLU A 335 -12.70 1.46 17.99
N GLU A 336 -12.66 0.13 18.01
CA GLU A 336 -11.72 -0.65 18.82
C GLU A 336 -10.27 -0.59 18.31
N PHE A 337 -10.03 -0.14 17.08
CA PHE A 337 -8.66 0.02 16.59
C PHE A 337 -7.95 1.17 17.31
N THR A 338 -6.84 0.84 17.96
CA THR A 338 -5.87 1.82 18.42
C THR A 338 -4.86 2.06 17.31
N HIS A 339 -4.77 3.31 16.86
CA HIS A 339 -3.76 3.71 15.90
C HIS A 339 -2.63 4.45 16.64
N PRO A 340 -1.44 3.84 16.77
CA PRO A 340 -0.26 4.54 17.26
C PRO A 340 0.01 5.78 16.42
N ASN A 341 0.58 6.83 17.02
CA ASN A 341 0.94 8.06 16.31
C ASN A 341 -0.24 8.73 15.57
N ALA A 342 -1.44 8.66 16.14
CA ALA A 342 -2.63 9.28 15.57
C ALA A 342 -3.10 10.54 16.31
N LYS A 343 -2.51 10.84 17.48
CA LYS A 343 -3.01 11.86 18.41
C LYS A 343 -1.92 12.86 18.76
N ALA A 344 -2.32 14.12 18.93
CA ALA A 344 -1.46 15.23 19.35
C ALA A 344 -0.18 15.36 18.50
N LEU A 345 -0.29 15.13 17.19
CA LEU A 345 0.84 15.21 16.27
C LEU A 345 1.17 16.67 16.02
N ARG A 346 2.27 17.13 16.63
CA ARG A 346 2.75 18.50 16.45
C ARG A 346 3.22 18.71 15.02
N ILE A 347 2.60 19.65 14.31
CA ILE A 347 2.96 19.99 12.92
C ILE A 347 3.90 21.19 12.92
N ASN A 348 3.66 22.17 13.79
CA ASN A 348 4.53 23.32 14.04
C ASN A 348 4.36 23.85 15.48
N ALA A 349 4.92 25.02 15.78
CA ALA A 349 4.88 25.59 17.13
C ALA A 349 3.47 25.90 17.67
N ALA A 350 2.50 26.12 16.79
CA ALA A 350 1.16 26.56 17.18
C ALA A 350 0.07 25.52 16.86
N VAL A 351 0.34 24.53 16.01
CA VAL A 351 -0.69 23.62 15.51
C VAL A 351 -0.28 22.17 15.69
N SER A 352 -1.20 21.40 16.28
CA SER A 352 -1.16 19.94 16.33
C SER A 352 -2.40 19.36 15.65
N MET A 353 -2.32 18.10 15.22
CA MET A 353 -3.46 17.40 14.64
C MET A 353 -3.67 16.02 15.25
N ASP A 354 -4.92 15.58 15.19
CA ASP A 354 -5.25 14.17 15.32
C ASP A 354 -5.66 13.63 13.95
N LEU A 355 -5.22 12.41 13.67
CA LEU A 355 -5.55 11.67 12.47
C LEU A 355 -6.65 10.64 12.74
N ARG A 356 -7.34 10.26 11.66
CA ARG A 356 -8.36 9.22 11.62
C ARG A 356 -8.31 8.51 10.28
N VAL A 357 -8.86 7.29 10.23
CA VAL A 357 -9.10 6.61 8.96
C VAL A 357 -10.45 7.08 8.39
N PRO A 358 -10.49 7.70 7.20
CA PRO A 358 -11.73 8.13 6.58
C PRO A 358 -12.43 7.01 5.83
N THR A 359 -13.70 7.24 5.50
CA THR A 359 -14.48 6.34 4.64
C THR A 359 -14.14 6.58 3.16
N MET A 360 -14.52 5.64 2.31
CA MET A 360 -14.38 5.80 0.85
C MET A 360 -15.20 6.98 0.33
N LEU A 361 -16.42 7.18 0.83
CA LEU A 361 -17.23 8.34 0.46
C LEU A 361 -16.55 9.67 0.82
N GLU A 362 -15.99 9.77 2.03
CA GLU A 362 -15.27 10.97 2.47
C GLU A 362 -14.04 11.24 1.60
N THR A 363 -13.28 10.18 1.28
CA THR A 363 -12.09 10.23 0.44
C THR A 363 -12.42 10.73 -0.97
N ILE A 364 -13.42 10.12 -1.62
CA ILE A 364 -13.84 10.49 -2.97
C ILE A 364 -14.39 11.91 -2.98
N SER A 365 -15.27 12.25 -2.04
CA SER A 365 -15.87 13.59 -1.96
C SER A 365 -14.83 14.69 -1.73
N SER A 366 -13.84 14.42 -0.88
CA SER A 366 -12.73 15.34 -0.63
C SER A 366 -11.89 15.56 -1.88
N GLY A 367 -11.58 14.50 -2.62
CA GLY A 367 -10.75 14.61 -3.81
C GLY A 367 -11.47 15.23 -5.01
N VAL A 368 -12.79 14.99 -5.17
CA VAL A 368 -13.61 15.68 -6.19
C VAL A 368 -13.63 17.19 -5.94
N ARG A 369 -13.91 17.62 -4.71
CA ARG A 369 -13.87 19.05 -4.35
C ARG A 369 -12.51 19.67 -4.63
N TRP A 370 -11.43 18.99 -4.24
CA TRP A 370 -10.07 19.45 -4.52
C TRP A 370 -9.80 19.65 -6.02
N ALA A 371 -10.30 18.74 -6.87
CA ALA A 371 -10.12 18.85 -8.32
C ALA A 371 -10.95 19.99 -8.92
N GLU A 372 -12.21 20.15 -8.49
CA GLU A 372 -13.07 21.29 -8.88
C GLU A 372 -12.43 22.63 -8.50
N ASP A 373 -11.72 22.69 -7.37
CA ASP A 373 -11.02 23.89 -6.95
C ASP A 373 -9.81 24.20 -7.84
N ILE A 374 -9.07 23.18 -8.30
CA ILE A 374 -8.01 23.37 -9.30
C ILE A 374 -8.58 23.87 -10.64
N GLU A 375 -9.71 23.31 -11.06
CA GLU A 375 -10.38 23.73 -12.30
C GLU A 375 -10.74 25.22 -12.20
N ARG A 376 -11.42 25.63 -11.12
CA ARG A 376 -11.75 27.04 -10.87
C ARG A 376 -10.51 27.94 -10.84
N MET A 377 -9.46 27.53 -10.13
CA MET A 377 -8.19 28.28 -10.07
C MET A 377 -7.52 28.42 -11.44
N THR A 378 -7.65 27.40 -12.29
CA THR A 378 -7.13 27.40 -13.66
C THR A 378 -7.92 28.38 -14.55
N GLU A 379 -9.24 28.43 -14.41
CA GLU A 379 -10.13 29.35 -15.11
C GLU A 379 -9.93 30.82 -14.66
N GLU A 380 -9.80 31.07 -13.37
CA GLU A 380 -9.52 32.41 -12.84
C GLU A 380 -8.14 32.92 -13.29
N GLY A 381 -7.14 32.04 -13.35
CA GLY A 381 -5.83 32.34 -13.91
C GLY A 381 -5.86 32.64 -15.42
N LEU A 382 -6.88 32.14 -16.13
CA LEU A 382 -7.11 32.37 -17.56
C LEU A 382 -7.80 33.71 -17.87
N GLY A 383 -8.69 34.17 -16.98
CA GLY A 383 -9.41 35.43 -17.13
C GLY A 383 -8.56 36.69 -16.96
N LYS A 384 -7.28 36.54 -16.58
CA LYS A 384 -6.35 37.65 -16.39
C LYS A 384 -5.40 37.72 -17.58
N ASP A 385 -5.28 38.90 -18.18
CA ASP A 385 -4.41 39.22 -19.33
C ASP A 385 -2.91 39.16 -18.92
N ILE A 386 -2.43 37.96 -18.61
CA ILE A 386 -1.14 37.71 -17.97
C ILE A 386 -0.19 37.00 -18.96
N LYS A 387 1.02 37.56 -19.14
CA LYS A 387 2.11 36.92 -19.90
C LYS A 387 2.37 35.48 -19.39
N TYR A 388 2.68 34.56 -20.30
CA TYR A 388 2.86 33.12 -20.06
C TYR A 388 3.67 32.78 -18.79
N GLU A 389 4.78 33.46 -18.53
CA GLU A 389 5.64 33.21 -17.35
C GLU A 389 4.99 33.56 -16.02
N LYS A 390 4.25 34.68 -15.94
CA LYS A 390 3.53 35.09 -14.73
C LYS A 390 2.37 34.13 -14.46
N ARG A 391 1.78 33.57 -15.52
CA ARG A 391 0.75 32.54 -15.42
C ARG A 391 1.31 31.21 -14.91
N ALA A 392 2.44 30.74 -15.44
CA ALA A 392 3.09 29.52 -14.96
C ALA A 392 3.47 29.62 -13.48
N ARG A 393 3.98 30.79 -13.05
CA ARG A 393 4.29 31.07 -11.64
C ARG A 393 3.05 31.07 -10.75
N TYR A 394 1.98 31.72 -11.18
CA TYR A 394 0.70 31.70 -10.46
C TYR A 394 0.19 30.27 -10.28
N MET A 395 0.21 29.45 -11.35
CA MET A 395 -0.22 28.04 -11.26
C MET A 395 0.66 27.22 -10.31
N GLN A 396 1.98 27.45 -10.27
CA GLN A 396 2.87 26.78 -9.31
C GLN A 396 2.61 27.20 -7.86
N GLU A 397 2.42 28.50 -7.59
CA GLU A 397 2.09 29.02 -6.26
C GLU A 397 0.76 28.47 -5.76
N GLN A 398 -0.24 28.46 -6.63
CA GLN A 398 -1.55 27.88 -6.38
C GLN A 398 -1.49 26.37 -6.12
N SER A 399 -0.70 25.61 -6.89
CA SER A 399 -0.49 24.19 -6.65
C SER A 399 0.15 23.91 -5.28
N LYS A 400 1.01 24.80 -4.77
CA LYS A 400 1.60 24.67 -3.43
C LYS A 400 0.57 24.86 -2.33
N LEU A 401 -0.33 25.82 -2.47
CA LEU A 401 -1.33 26.17 -1.46
C LEU A 401 -2.38 25.08 -1.21
N ILE A 402 -2.60 24.18 -2.17
CA ILE A 402 -3.57 23.08 -2.05
C ILE A 402 -2.89 21.72 -1.78
N MET A 403 -1.59 21.71 -1.43
CA MET A 403 -0.81 20.49 -1.26
C MET A 403 -1.35 19.63 -0.13
N LEU A 404 -1.55 20.20 1.07
CA LEU A 404 -2.00 19.43 2.24
C LEU A 404 -3.48 19.11 2.19
N ARG A 405 -4.26 19.91 1.45
CA ARG A 405 -5.71 19.72 1.32
C ARG A 405 -6.09 18.35 0.75
N ARG A 406 -5.20 17.75 -0.06
CA ARG A 406 -5.37 16.37 -0.56
C ARG A 406 -5.51 15.33 0.56
N TYR A 407 -5.04 15.62 1.78
CA TYR A 407 -5.10 14.71 2.92
C TYR A 407 -6.10 15.15 3.98
N SER A 408 -6.87 16.21 3.74
CA SER A 408 -7.73 16.80 4.78
C SER A 408 -8.73 15.77 5.34
N HIS A 409 -9.22 14.83 4.52
CA HIS A 409 -10.13 13.76 4.92
C HIS A 409 -9.56 12.85 6.02
N TRP A 410 -8.24 12.69 6.10
CA TRP A 410 -7.55 11.95 7.16
C TRP A 410 -7.40 12.73 8.47
N VAL A 411 -7.60 14.05 8.45
CA VAL A 411 -7.54 14.88 9.66
C VAL A 411 -8.85 14.71 10.43
N GLY A 412 -8.74 14.21 11.66
CA GLY A 412 -9.83 14.06 12.61
C GLY A 412 -10.11 15.32 13.42
N ARG A 413 -9.09 16.12 13.76
CA ARG A 413 -9.23 17.48 14.31
C ARG A 413 -7.89 18.22 14.27
N PHE A 414 -7.96 19.55 14.34
CA PHE A 414 -6.80 20.38 14.69
C PHE A 414 -6.90 20.90 16.12
N VAL A 415 -5.75 21.07 16.75
CA VAL A 415 -5.58 21.76 18.03
C VAL A 415 -4.63 22.94 17.78
N ILE A 416 -5.08 24.15 18.09
CA ILE A 416 -4.38 25.40 17.84
C ILE A 416 -4.04 26.04 19.19
N GLY A 417 -2.77 26.35 19.42
CA GLY A 417 -2.26 26.84 20.70
C GLY A 417 -1.79 25.71 21.63
N GLU A 418 -1.46 26.08 22.87
CA GLU A 418 -0.97 25.17 23.92
C GLU A 418 -1.69 25.44 25.25
N GLY A 419 -1.71 24.44 26.12
CA GLY A 419 -2.27 24.58 27.47
C GLY A 419 -3.77 24.88 27.49
N ASP A 420 -4.19 25.69 28.47
CA ASP A 420 -5.60 26.03 28.71
C ASP A 420 -6.21 26.94 27.61
N ASP A 421 -5.37 27.59 26.80
CA ASP A 421 -5.79 28.48 25.69
C ASP A 421 -5.94 27.73 24.35
N ALA A 422 -5.77 26.40 24.35
CA ALA A 422 -5.85 25.61 23.12
C ALA A 422 -7.28 25.55 22.54
N ALA A 423 -7.43 25.96 21.28
CA ALA A 423 -8.67 25.86 20.53
C ALA A 423 -8.71 24.57 19.71
N VAL A 424 -9.88 23.93 19.67
CA VAL A 424 -10.09 22.68 18.91
C VAL A 424 -11.01 22.94 17.71
N VAL A 425 -10.53 22.59 16.52
CA VAL A 425 -11.37 22.51 15.32
C VAL A 425 -11.86 21.08 15.16
N ALA A 426 -13.16 20.88 15.37
CA ALA A 426 -13.78 19.56 15.36
C ALA A 426 -13.79 18.91 13.97
N GLY A 427 -13.73 17.57 13.94
CA GLY A 427 -13.66 16.77 12.71
C GLY A 427 -14.84 16.91 11.76
N ASN A 428 -16.01 17.29 12.27
CA ASN A 428 -17.21 17.52 11.48
C ASN A 428 -17.23 18.90 10.81
N ASP A 429 -16.38 19.85 11.25
CA ASP A 429 -16.17 21.12 10.56
C ASP A 429 -15.16 20.96 9.41
N ARG A 430 -15.64 20.30 8.36
CA ARG A 430 -14.84 19.96 7.18
C ARG A 430 -14.33 21.18 6.43
N GLU A 431 -15.13 22.25 6.38
CA GLU A 431 -14.77 23.48 5.69
C GLU A 431 -13.58 24.16 6.37
N THR A 432 -13.61 24.26 7.72
CA THR A 432 -12.50 24.86 8.46
C THR A 432 -11.24 24.00 8.39
N ILE A 433 -11.35 22.67 8.46
CA ILE A 433 -10.21 21.77 8.29
C ILE A 433 -9.55 21.96 6.91
N ASP A 434 -10.36 22.03 5.85
CA ASP A 434 -9.86 22.22 4.49
C ASP A 434 -9.11 23.57 4.36
N LYS A 435 -9.68 24.67 4.89
CA LYS A 435 -9.04 26.00 4.88
C LYS A 435 -7.76 26.04 5.71
N LEU A 436 -7.72 25.34 6.85
CA LEU A 436 -6.50 25.24 7.66
C LEU A 436 -5.40 24.47 6.91
N CYS A 437 -5.73 23.37 6.23
CA CYS A 437 -4.78 22.68 5.38
C CYS A 437 -4.21 23.59 4.28
N GLU A 438 -5.03 24.46 3.69
CA GLU A 438 -4.56 25.43 2.69
C GLU A 438 -3.60 26.46 3.29
N GLN A 439 -3.95 27.03 4.45
CA GLN A 439 -3.09 28.00 5.15
C GLN A 439 -1.76 27.38 5.57
N LEU A 440 -1.79 26.16 6.11
CA LEU A 440 -0.60 25.40 6.52
C LEU A 440 0.29 25.01 5.33
N SER A 441 -0.28 24.95 4.11
CA SER A 441 0.49 24.67 2.89
C SER A 441 1.36 25.86 2.43
N ALA A 442 1.30 27.01 3.10
CA ALA A 442 2.18 28.14 2.81
C ALA A 442 3.61 27.93 3.37
N ASP A 443 3.78 27.11 4.41
CA ASP A 443 5.07 26.85 5.06
C ASP A 443 5.65 25.49 4.66
N THR A 444 6.89 25.50 4.17
CA THR A 444 7.53 24.30 3.59
C THR A 444 7.86 23.26 4.65
N ASP A 445 8.24 23.67 5.86
CA ASP A 445 8.59 22.72 6.92
C ASP A 445 7.34 22.11 7.58
N THR A 446 6.29 22.91 7.75
CA THR A 446 4.93 22.43 8.08
C THR A 446 4.47 21.37 7.08
N ILE A 447 4.65 21.60 5.76
CA ILE A 447 4.31 20.60 4.74
C ILE A 447 5.06 19.28 4.96
N LYS A 448 6.38 19.35 5.17
CA LYS A 448 7.21 18.15 5.37
C LYS A 448 6.76 17.37 6.60
N THR A 449 6.60 18.05 7.74
CA THR A 449 6.20 17.42 9.01
C THR A 449 4.81 16.83 8.91
N PHE A 450 3.84 17.56 8.36
CA PHE A 450 2.49 17.07 8.14
C PHE A 450 2.50 15.80 7.28
N ARG A 451 3.21 15.83 6.14
CA ARG A 451 3.27 14.70 5.21
C ARG A 451 3.93 13.47 5.85
N ASN A 452 4.99 13.66 6.64
CA ASN A 452 5.66 12.57 7.32
C ASN A 452 4.71 11.90 8.33
N HIS A 453 4.04 12.69 9.18
CA HIS A 453 3.03 12.18 10.11
C HIS A 453 1.90 11.45 9.39
N MET A 454 1.40 12.04 8.30
CA MET A 454 0.34 11.44 7.49
C MET A 454 0.76 10.10 6.87
N GLN A 455 1.95 10.03 6.29
CA GLN A 455 2.47 8.82 5.65
C GLN A 455 2.66 7.70 6.68
N THR A 456 3.31 8.00 7.81
CA THR A 456 3.49 7.02 8.88
C THR A 456 2.16 6.52 9.43
N PHE A 457 1.16 7.40 9.55
CA PHE A 457 -0.18 6.98 9.99
C PHE A 457 -0.89 6.10 8.96
N ILE A 458 -0.89 6.47 7.68
CA ILE A 458 -1.53 5.70 6.60
C ILE A 458 -0.90 4.30 6.50
N ASP A 459 0.43 4.21 6.53
CA ASP A 459 1.13 2.93 6.47
C ASP A 459 0.75 2.04 7.66
N ASN A 460 0.73 2.58 8.88
CA ASN A 460 0.38 1.82 10.08
C ASN A 460 -1.10 1.47 10.18
N ALA A 461 -1.99 2.28 9.63
CA ALA A 461 -3.43 2.01 9.60
C ALA A 461 -3.78 0.86 8.64
N ALA A 462 -2.95 0.61 7.62
CA ALA A 462 -3.15 -0.44 6.63
C ALA A 462 -2.45 -1.75 7.04
N PHE A 463 -3.08 -2.52 7.93
CA PHE A 463 -2.53 -3.79 8.42
C PHE A 463 -2.85 -5.00 7.51
N SER A 464 -3.61 -4.80 6.45
CA SER A 464 -3.79 -5.79 5.38
C SER A 464 -3.26 -5.28 4.05
N ILE A 465 -2.28 -5.98 3.50
CA ILE A 465 -1.44 -5.55 2.38
C ILE A 465 -1.54 -6.58 1.26
N VAL A 466 -1.65 -6.10 0.03
CA VAL A 466 -1.55 -6.97 -1.16
C VAL A 466 -0.11 -6.94 -1.66
N GLY A 467 0.54 -8.09 -1.79
CA GLY A 467 1.94 -8.17 -2.17
C GLY A 467 2.37 -9.57 -2.59
N ILE A 468 3.50 -9.63 -3.29
CA ILE A 468 4.18 -10.89 -3.65
C ILE A 468 5.35 -11.13 -2.71
N PRO A 469 5.63 -12.38 -2.32
CA PRO A 469 6.82 -12.64 -1.51
C PRO A 469 8.10 -12.37 -2.31
N THR A 470 9.16 -12.06 -1.58
CA THR A 470 10.53 -12.15 -2.13
C THR A 470 10.83 -13.61 -2.50
N TYR A 471 11.79 -13.81 -3.39
CA TYR A 471 12.11 -15.16 -3.87
C TYR A 471 13.62 -15.37 -4.00
N THR A 472 14.03 -16.63 -3.96
CA THR A 472 15.38 -17.06 -4.28
C THR A 472 15.43 -17.44 -5.75
N CYS A 473 16.34 -16.85 -6.53
CA CYS A 473 16.47 -17.17 -7.94
C CYS A 473 16.87 -18.65 -8.12
N PRO A 474 16.10 -19.46 -8.88
CA PRO A 474 16.39 -20.89 -9.03
C PRO A 474 17.64 -21.15 -9.87
N SER A 475 18.11 -20.16 -10.65
CA SER A 475 19.29 -20.29 -11.50
C SER A 475 20.61 -20.02 -10.79
N CYS A 476 20.67 -19.01 -9.91
CA CYS A 476 21.91 -18.60 -9.24
C CYS A 476 21.87 -18.74 -7.71
N GLY A 477 20.71 -19.06 -7.12
CA GLY A 477 20.53 -19.08 -5.66
C GLY A 477 20.51 -17.69 -5.01
N GLY A 478 20.56 -16.61 -5.81
CA GLY A 478 20.57 -15.24 -5.31
C GLY A 478 19.21 -14.81 -4.76
N GLU A 479 19.22 -14.25 -3.56
CA GLU A 479 18.04 -13.73 -2.87
C GLU A 479 17.58 -12.40 -3.50
N GLN A 480 16.31 -12.32 -3.89
CA GLN A 480 15.69 -11.10 -4.41
C GLN A 480 15.08 -10.30 -3.25
N LYS A 481 15.95 -9.63 -2.47
CA LYS A 481 15.58 -8.90 -1.26
C LYS A 481 15.53 -7.40 -1.46
N ASP A 482 14.90 -6.74 -0.50
CA ASP A 482 15.07 -5.31 -0.31
C ASP A 482 16.51 -5.00 0.16
N ALA A 483 17.29 -4.26 -0.64
CA ALA A 483 18.63 -3.78 -0.29
C ALA A 483 18.63 -2.86 0.94
N HIS A 484 17.50 -2.19 1.25
CA HIS A 484 17.35 -1.36 2.46
C HIS A 484 16.91 -2.18 3.69
N GLY A 485 16.60 -3.47 3.51
CA GLY A 485 16.39 -4.45 4.60
C GLY A 485 15.10 -4.30 5.41
N ARG A 486 14.21 -3.36 5.06
CA ARG A 486 13.04 -3.00 5.88
C ARG A 486 11.76 -3.74 5.48
N SER A 487 11.67 -4.23 4.25
CA SER A 487 10.63 -5.19 3.83
C SER A 487 11.23 -6.48 3.24
N PRO A 488 11.93 -7.31 4.02
CA PRO A 488 12.76 -8.39 3.49
C PRO A 488 11.98 -9.57 2.89
N TYR A 489 10.69 -9.71 3.20
CA TYR A 489 9.89 -10.89 2.87
C TYR A 489 8.72 -10.62 1.91
N LEU A 490 8.34 -9.36 1.71
CA LEU A 490 7.19 -8.98 0.91
C LEU A 490 7.53 -7.79 0.02
N ILE A 491 7.07 -7.82 -1.23
CA ILE A 491 7.06 -6.69 -2.16
C ILE A 491 5.60 -6.26 -2.29
N PRO A 492 5.21 -5.13 -1.68
CA PRO A 492 3.87 -4.58 -1.81
C PRO A 492 3.53 -4.26 -3.27
N LEU A 493 2.30 -4.56 -3.66
CA LEU A 493 1.79 -4.25 -4.99
C LEU A 493 0.64 -3.26 -4.88
N GLU A 494 0.59 -2.29 -5.78
CA GLU A 494 -0.56 -1.41 -5.91
C GLU A 494 -1.60 -2.10 -6.78
N ILE A 495 -2.44 -2.90 -6.12
CA ILE A 495 -3.43 -3.77 -6.75
C ILE A 495 -4.40 -3.04 -7.71
N GLU A 496 -4.64 -1.74 -7.48
CA GLU A 496 -5.37 -0.86 -8.40
C GLU A 496 -4.76 -0.86 -9.80
N GLN A 497 -3.46 -0.57 -9.87
CA GLN A 497 -2.73 -0.45 -11.11
C GLN A 497 -2.52 -1.81 -11.77
N LEU A 498 -2.22 -2.84 -10.96
CA LEU A 498 -2.20 -4.22 -11.42
C LEU A 498 -3.53 -4.61 -12.08
N PHE A 499 -4.67 -4.34 -11.44
CA PHE A 499 -5.98 -4.67 -11.99
C PHE A 499 -6.25 -3.95 -13.32
N ILE A 500 -5.93 -2.65 -13.42
CA ILE A 500 -6.09 -1.87 -14.65
C ILE A 500 -5.25 -2.47 -15.79
N ILE A 501 -3.99 -2.83 -15.54
CA ILE A 501 -3.10 -3.45 -16.54
C ILE A 501 -3.69 -4.78 -17.04
N LEU A 502 -4.14 -5.63 -16.12
CA LEU A 502 -4.71 -6.94 -16.48
C LEU A 502 -6.02 -6.79 -17.28
N VAL A 503 -6.85 -5.81 -16.96
CA VAL A 503 -8.05 -5.49 -17.76
C VAL A 503 -7.66 -4.98 -19.15
N ALA A 504 -6.65 -4.13 -19.26
CA ALA A 504 -6.15 -3.64 -20.54
C ALA A 504 -5.59 -4.77 -21.42
N PHE A 505 -4.81 -5.70 -20.86
CA PHE A 505 -4.32 -6.89 -21.58
C PHE A 505 -5.48 -7.76 -22.09
N LYS A 506 -6.49 -7.98 -21.24
CA LYS A 506 -7.68 -8.73 -21.64
C LYS A 506 -8.43 -8.05 -22.80
N ARG A 507 -8.55 -6.72 -22.77
CA ARG A 507 -9.16 -5.93 -23.85
C ARG A 507 -8.34 -6.03 -25.15
N SER A 508 -7.04 -5.83 -25.10
CA SER A 508 -6.15 -5.90 -26.27
C SER A 508 -6.21 -7.26 -26.95
N LYS A 509 -6.20 -8.35 -26.16
CA LYS A 509 -6.37 -9.71 -26.69
C LYS A 509 -7.67 -9.87 -27.48
N ARG A 510 -8.79 -9.35 -26.95
CA ARG A 510 -10.10 -9.43 -27.62
C ARG A 510 -10.17 -8.62 -28.91
N ILE A 511 -9.54 -7.46 -28.96
CA ILE A 511 -9.49 -6.64 -30.18
C ILE A 511 -8.75 -7.43 -31.28
N ASN A 512 -7.62 -8.03 -30.94
CA ASN A 512 -6.82 -8.83 -31.88
C ASN A 512 -7.60 -10.08 -32.35
N GLU A 513 -8.22 -10.83 -31.43
CA GLU A 513 -9.02 -12.01 -31.77
C GLU A 513 -10.20 -11.68 -32.70
N ARG A 514 -10.83 -10.51 -32.56
CA ARG A 514 -11.94 -10.08 -33.44
C ARG A 514 -11.45 -9.68 -34.83
N SER A 515 -10.30 -8.99 -34.92
CA SER A 515 -9.71 -8.62 -36.20
C SER A 515 -9.20 -9.81 -37.03
N GLU A 516 -9.06 -11.00 -36.43
CA GLU A 516 -8.71 -12.23 -37.14
C GLU A 516 -9.93 -12.99 -37.69
N VAL A 517 -11.14 -12.66 -37.21
CA VAL A 517 -12.40 -13.33 -37.60
C VAL A 517 -13.17 -12.54 -38.67
N ASP A 518 -12.95 -11.22 -38.73
CA ASP A 518 -13.42 -10.32 -39.80
C ASP A 518 -12.42 -10.26 -40.96
#